data_AF-A0AAU3FV56-F1
#
_entry.id   AF-A0AAU3FV56-F1
#
_cell.length_a   1.000
_cell.length_b   1.000
_cell.length_c   1.000
_cell.angle_alpha   90.00
_cell.angle_beta   90.00
_cell.angle_gamma   90.00
#
_symmetry.space_group_name_H-M   'P 1'
#
loop_
_entity.id
_entity.type
_entity.pdbx_description
1 polymer ?
#
loop_
_entity_poly.entity_id
_entity_poly.type
_entity_poly.pdbx_seq_one_letter_code
_entity_poly.pdbx_strand_id
1 'polypeptide(L)' 'MLVTGFALLNRDDYEQANLPFVTKQIQEHKVQSATIKDEQRIEITTIDGRRFHAELETSSQAF' A
#
# COMPACT_ATOMS: atom_id res chain seq x y z
N MET A 1 26.28 6.72 24.57
CA MET A 1 25.86 5.32 24.73
C MET A 1 24.81 5.07 23.66
N LEU A 2 25.15 4.33 22.59
CA LEU A 2 24.21 3.96 21.53
C LEU A 2 23.19 2.99 22.11
N VAL A 3 21.90 3.29 21.97
CA VAL A 3 20.87 2.26 21.97
C VAL A 3 20.20 2.32 20.61
N THR A 4 20.87 1.63 19.68
CA THR A 4 20.37 1.22 18.39
C THR A 4 19.12 0.39 18.63
N GLY A 5 17.95 1.01 18.50
CA GLY A 5 16.66 0.33 18.52
C GLY A 5 16.51 -0.46 17.23
N PHE A 6 16.96 -1.71 17.25
CA PHE A 6 16.55 -2.83 16.41
C PHE A 6 15.65 -2.47 15.21
N ALA A 7 16.28 -2.16 14.08
CA ALA A 7 15.62 -2.22 12.77
C ALA A 7 15.26 -3.68 12.49
N LEU A 8 14.04 -4.04 12.84
CA LEU A 8 13.45 -5.32 12.52
C LEU A 8 13.21 -5.38 11.01
N LEU A 9 14.05 -6.17 10.34
CA LEU A 9 13.68 -7.13 9.28
C LEU A 9 13.15 -6.55 7.96
N ASN A 10 13.90 -6.82 6.88
CA ASN A 10 13.47 -6.80 5.47
C ASN A 10 12.03 -7.33 5.29
N ARG A 11 11.06 -6.44 5.22
CA ARG A 11 9.67 -6.73 4.86
C ARG A 11 9.29 -5.59 3.93
N ASP A 12 9.06 -5.92 2.66
CA ASP A 12 8.88 -5.00 1.53
C ASP A 12 8.46 -3.58 1.93
N ASP A 13 9.22 -2.55 1.51
CA ASP A 13 9.07 -1.12 1.87
C ASP A 13 7.74 -0.46 1.41
N TYR A 14 6.60 -1.10 1.63
CA TYR A 14 5.29 -0.54 1.36
C TYR A 14 4.80 0.24 2.58
N GLU A 15 4.50 1.52 2.38
CA GLU A 15 3.81 2.34 3.37
C GLU A 15 2.32 1.97 3.42
N GLN A 16 1.75 1.84 4.62
CA GLN A 16 0.32 1.60 4.77
C GLN A 16 -0.47 2.87 4.40
N ALA A 17 -1.47 2.72 3.54
CA ALA A 17 -2.38 3.77 3.11
C ALA A 17 -3.84 3.26 3.14
N ASN A 18 -4.80 4.17 2.97
CA ASN A 18 -6.20 3.82 2.82
C ASN A 18 -6.61 3.76 1.34
N LEU A 19 -7.73 3.08 1.05
CA LEU A 19 -8.24 2.96 -0.32
C LEU A 19 -8.52 4.33 -0.99
N PRO A 20 -9.08 5.35 -0.33
CA PRO A 20 -9.26 6.67 -0.95
C PRO A 20 -7.94 7.29 -1.44
N PHE A 21 -6.85 7.13 -0.69
CA PHE A 21 -5.52 7.57 -1.12
C PHE A 21 -5.06 6.81 -2.36
N VAL A 22 -5.17 5.48 -2.36
CA VAL A 22 -4.79 4.64 -3.51
C VAL A 22 -5.59 5.02 -4.76
N THR A 23 -6.92 5.17 -4.63
CA THR A 23 -7.80 5.61 -5.72
C THR A 23 -7.39 6.99 -6.25
N LYS A 24 -7.03 7.92 -5.37
CA LYS A 24 -6.54 9.25 -5.77
C LYS A 24 -5.24 9.16 -6.57
N GLN A 25 -4.27 8.33 -6.16
CA GLN A 25 -3.02 8.15 -6.93
C GLN A 25 -3.30 7.58 -8.33
N ILE A 26 -4.25 6.65 -8.45
CA ILE A 26 -4.67 6.08 -9.74
C ILE A 26 -5.31 7.18 -10.61
N GLN A 27 -6.28 7.93 -10.08
CA GLN A 27 -6.96 9.02 -10.80
C GLN A 27 -6.00 10.12 -11.25
N GLU A 28 -5.01 10.44 -10.43
CA GLU A 28 -3.97 11.43 -10.76
C GLU A 28 -2.88 10.88 -11.70
N HIS A 29 -3.03 9.64 -12.21
CA HIS A 29 -2.07 8.98 -13.09
C HIS A 29 -0.65 8.89 -12.50
N LYS A 30 -0.57 8.77 -11.17
CA LYS A 30 0.70 8.69 -10.42
C LYS A 30 1.17 7.27 -10.17
N VAL A 31 0.38 6.27 -10.58
CA VAL A 31 0.69 4.85 -10.38
C VAL A 31 1.45 4.29 -11.58
N GLN A 32 2.61 3.68 -11.30
CA GLN A 32 3.40 2.94 -12.28
C GLN A 32 2.95 1.47 -12.37
N SER A 33 2.68 0.84 -11.23
CA SER A 33 2.21 -0.54 -11.16
C SER A 33 1.24 -0.76 -10.00
N ALA A 34 0.34 -1.72 -10.16
CA ALA A 34 -0.60 -2.15 -9.13
C ALA A 34 -0.68 -3.68 -9.11
N THR A 35 -0.78 -4.27 -7.93
CA THR A 35 -0.93 -5.71 -7.72
C THR A 35 -1.95 -5.96 -6.63
N ILE A 36 -2.83 -6.94 -6.84
CA ILE A 36 -3.77 -7.41 -5.81
C ILE A 36 -3.17 -8.67 -5.21
N LYS A 37 -2.97 -8.69 -3.90
CA LYS A 37 -2.53 -9.85 -3.13
C LYS A 37 -3.66 -10.37 -2.26
N ASP A 38 -3.80 -11.69 -2.24
CA ASP A 38 -4.73 -12.44 -1.37
C ASP A 38 -6.18 -11.93 -1.42
N GLU A 39 -6.58 -11.30 -2.54
CA GLU A 39 -7.89 -10.67 -2.79
C GLU A 39 -8.33 -9.59 -1.77
N GLN A 40 -7.45 -9.26 -0.82
CA GLN A 40 -7.74 -8.36 0.30
C GLN A 40 -6.77 -7.19 0.39
N ARG A 41 -5.68 -7.19 -0.37
CA ARG A 41 -4.68 -6.12 -0.33
C ARG A 41 -4.35 -5.62 -1.72
N ILE A 42 -4.39 -4.31 -1.91
CA ILE A 42 -3.82 -3.66 -3.10
C ILE A 42 -2.46 -3.08 -2.74
N GLU A 43 -1.46 -3.40 -3.54
CA GLU A 43 -0.12 -2.82 -3.51
C GLU A 43 0.05 -1.95 -4.76
N ILE A 44 0.49 -0.70 -4.60
CA ILE A 44 0.81 0.19 -5.71
C ILE A 44 2.27 0.65 -5.61
N THR A 45 2.91 0.82 -6.76
CA THR A 45 4.14 1.59 -6.89
C THR A 45 3.82 2.85 -7.69
N THR A 46 4.16 4.02 -7.16
CA THR A 46 3.99 5.30 -7.84
C THR A 46 5.16 5.60 -8.78
N ILE A 47 4.98 6.53 -9.71
CA ILE A 47 5.98 6.93 -10.71
C ILE A 47 7.25 7.50 -10.04
N ASP A 48 7.10 8.12 -8.87
CA ASP A 48 8.23 8.59 -8.06
C ASP A 48 8.93 7.48 -7.25
N GLY A 49 8.53 6.23 -7.45
CA GLY A 49 9.15 5.04 -6.84
C GLY A 49 8.63 4.69 -5.45
N ARG A 50 7.70 5.47 -4.88
CA ARG A 50 7.10 5.14 -3.58
C ARG A 50 6.16 3.95 -3.69
N ARG A 51 6.07 3.18 -2.62
CA ARG A 51 5.31 1.94 -2.57
C ARG A 51 4.29 2.04 -1.45
N PHE A 52 3.03 1.75 -1.76
CA PHE A 52 1.94 1.81 -0.79
C PHE A 52 1.12 0.54 -0.82
N HIS A 53 0.56 0.17 0.33
CA HIS A 53 -0.46 -0.88 0.38
C HIS A 53 -1.71 -0.41 1.10
N ALA A 54 -2.86 -0.86 0.66
CA ALA A 54 -4.14 -0.67 1.33
C ALA A 54 -4.91 -1.98 1.40
N GLU A 55 -5.59 -2.21 2.51
CA GLU A 55 -6.51 -3.34 2.63
C GLU A 55 -7.85 -2.97 1.96
N LEU A 56 -8.36 -3.89 1.15
CA LEU A 56 -9.69 -3.87 0.58
C LEU A 56 -10.67 -4.23 1.70
N GLU A 57 -11.38 -3.24 2.25
CA GLU A 57 -12.53 -3.54 3.09
C GLU A 57 -13.57 -4.25 2.22
N THR A 58 -13.66 -5.57 2.40
CA THR A 58 -14.72 -6.37 1.79
C THR A 58 -16.02 -5.93 2.44
N SER A 59 -16.73 -5.06 1.74
CA SER A 59 -18.09 -4.68 2.10
C SER A 59 -18.97 -5.93 1.92
N SER A 60 -19.01 -6.79 2.92
CA SER A 60 -20.06 -7.79 3.10
C SER A 60 -21.34 -7.07 3.50
N GLN A 61 -21.85 -6.20 2.63
CA GLN A 61 -23.24 -5.74 2.69
C GLN A 61 -23.88 -6.15 1.37
N ALA A 62 -24.40 -7.38 1.38
CA ALA A 62 -25.36 -7.84 0.39
C ALA A 62 -26.62 -6.96 0.50
N PHE A 63 -27.09 -6.47 -0.64
CA PHE A 63 -28.40 -5.83 -0.81
C PHE A 63 -29.53 -6.85 -0.70
#